data_AF-A0A2X3E4C3-F1
#
_entry.id   AF-A0A2X3E4C3-F1
#
_cell.length_a   1.000
_cell.length_b   1.000
_cell.length_c   1.000
_cell.angle_alpha   90.00
_cell.angle_beta   90.00
_cell.angle_gamma   90.00
#
_symmetry.space_group_name_H-M   'P 1'
#
loop_
_entity.id
_entity.type
_entity.pdbx_description
1 polymer ?
#
loop_
_entity_poly.entity_id
_entity_poly.type
_entity_poly.pdbx_seq_one_letter_code
_entity_poly.pdbx_strand_id
1 'polypeptide(L)' 'MRNWYNPNLDYKWFVVPSLIAMITTIGVMIVTSLSVAREREQGTLDQLLVSPSPPGKFSSARRCRR' A
#
# COMPACT_ATOMS: atom_id res chain seq x y z
N MET A 1 -38.92 -0.74 -21.75
CA MET A 1 -38.41 -1.41 -20.53
C MET A 1 -38.73 -0.51 -19.36
N ARG A 2 -39.54 -0.96 -18.40
CA ARG A 2 -40.01 -0.16 -17.27
C ARG A 2 -38.96 -0.23 -16.16
N ASN A 3 -38.48 0.89 -15.65
CA ASN A 3 -37.68 0.93 -14.43
C ASN A 3 -38.61 0.66 -13.22
N TRP A 4 -38.74 -0.60 -12.81
CA TRP A 4 -39.66 -1.01 -11.75
C TRP A 4 -39.29 -0.45 -10.36
N TYR A 5 -37.99 -0.26 -10.09
CA TYR A 5 -37.50 0.09 -8.75
C TYR A 5 -37.12 1.56 -8.55
N ASN A 6 -36.99 2.35 -9.62
CA ASN A 6 -36.65 3.78 -9.50
C ASN A 6 -37.31 4.61 -10.61
N PRO A 7 -38.60 4.96 -10.46
CA PRO A 7 -39.34 5.73 -11.46
C PRO A 7 -38.85 7.18 -11.60
N ASN A 8 -38.09 7.71 -10.62
CA ASN A 8 -37.51 9.06 -10.64
C ASN A 8 -36.02 9.11 -11.02
N LEU A 9 -35.39 7.96 -11.34
CA LEU A 9 -33.95 7.89 -11.65
C LEU A 9 -33.06 8.60 -10.60
N ASP A 10 -33.37 8.48 -9.31
CA ASP A 10 -32.49 9.02 -8.26
C ASP A 10 -31.26 8.11 -8.09
N TYR A 11 -30.13 8.54 -8.66
CA TYR A 11 -28.86 7.79 -8.65
C TYR A 11 -27.96 8.11 -7.44
N LYS A 12 -28.32 9.07 -6.59
CA LYS A 12 -27.46 9.53 -5.49
C LYS A 12 -27.06 8.40 -4.55
N TRP A 13 -28.01 7.52 -4.22
CA TRP A 13 -27.78 6.42 -3.28
C TRP A 13 -26.92 5.27 -3.83
N PHE A 14 -26.77 5.17 -5.16
CA PHE A 14 -25.90 4.17 -5.79
C PHE A 14 -24.53 4.71 -6.16
N VAL A 15 -24.46 5.99 -6.56
CA VAL A 15 -23.21 6.63 -7.01
C VAL A 15 -22.30 6.94 -5.82
N VAL A 16 -22.86 7.43 -4.71
CA VAL A 16 -22.08 7.78 -3.51
C VAL A 16 -21.28 6.59 -2.95
N PRO A 17 -21.87 5.41 -2.66
CA PRO A 17 -21.10 4.28 -2.15
C PRO A 17 -20.10 3.74 -3.18
N SER A 18 -20.43 3.78 -4.48
CA SER A 18 -19.52 3.33 -5.54
C SER A 18 -18.25 4.20 -5.61
N LEU A 19 -18.38 5.51 -5.45
CA LEU A 19 -17.24 6.43 -5.39
C LEU A 19 -16.39 6.20 -4.14
N ILE A 20 -17.02 6.01 -2.97
CA ILE A 20 -16.31 5.71 -1.72
C ILE A 20 -15.52 4.39 -1.86
N ALA A 21 -16.10 3.36 -2.46
CA ALA A 21 -15.44 2.09 -2.72
C ALA A 21 -14.22 2.24 -3.64
N MET A 22 -14.33 3.02 -4.72
CA MET A 22 -13.20 3.27 -5.63
C MET A 22 -12.04 4.01 -4.94
N ILE A 23 -12.35 5.07 -4.18
CA ILE A 23 -11.34 5.87 -3.48
C ILE A 23 -10.65 5.02 -2.40
N THR A 24 -11.42 4.27 -1.61
CA THR A 24 -10.87 3.41 -0.55
C THR A 24 -10.02 2.28 -1.12
N THR A 25 -10.40 1.68 -2.26
CA THR A 25 -9.60 0.63 -2.91
C THR A 25 -8.21 1.13 -3.27
N ILE A 26 -8.11 2.32 -3.88
CA ILE A 26 -6.82 2.93 -4.22
C ILE A 26 -6.02 3.26 -2.95
N GLY A 27 -6.67 3.80 -1.92
CA GLY A 27 -6.03 4.08 -0.64
C GLY A 27 -5.45 2.83 0.04
N VAL A 28 -6.20 1.73 0.05
CA VAL A 28 -5.76 0.45 0.61
C VAL A 28 -4.56 -0.09 -0.17
N MET A 29 -4.57 -0.06 -1.50
CA MET A 29 -3.42 -0.52 -2.31
C MET A 29 -2.13 0.23 -1.95
N ILE A 30 -2.20 1.55 -1.76
CA ILE A 30 -1.04 2.36 -1.37
C ILE A 30 -0.54 1.93 0.02
N VAL A 31 -1.42 1.86 1.01
CA VAL A 31 -1.05 1.48 2.38
C VAL A 31 -0.48 0.06 2.42
N THR A 32 -1.08 -0.88 1.70
CA THR A 32 -0.59 -2.27 1.59
C THR A 32 0.79 -2.31 0.95
N SER A 33 1.04 -1.58 -0.14
CA SER A 33 2.37 -1.56 -0.77
C SER A 33 3.46 -1.01 0.16
N LEU A 34 3.12 0.03 0.95
CA LEU A 34 4.03 0.57 1.96
C LEU A 34 4.28 -0.44 3.09
N SER A 35 3.24 -1.12 3.57
CA SER A 35 3.38 -2.18 4.60
C SER A 35 4.33 -3.28 4.13
N VAL A 36 4.17 -3.77 2.89
CA VAL A 36 5.05 -4.78 2.31
C VAL A 36 6.49 -4.27 2.21
N ALA A 37 6.70 -3.02 1.79
CA ALA A 37 8.04 -2.44 1.75
C ALA A 37 8.68 -2.40 3.15
N ARG A 38 7.93 -1.99 4.18
CA ARG A 38 8.39 -1.96 5.58
C ARG A 38 8.75 -3.35 6.11
N GLU A 39 7.95 -4.36 5.80
CA GLU A 39 8.23 -5.75 6.19
C GLU A 39 9.52 -6.26 5.53
N ARG A 40 9.77 -5.93 4.26
CA ARG A 40 11.02 -6.31 3.57
C ARG A 40 12.25 -5.59 4.14
N GLU A 41 12.09 -4.32 4.52
CA GLU A 41 13.15 -3.56 5.20
C GLU A 41 13.49 -4.19 6.56
N GLN A 42 12.49 -4.54 7.36
CA GLN A 42 12.68 -5.19 8.67
C GLN A 42 13.27 -6.60 8.54
N GLY A 43 12.78 -7.41 7.58
CA GLY A 43 13.33 -8.74 7.33
C GLY A 43 14.79 -8.74 6.87
N THR A 44 15.22 -7.71 6.14
CA THR A 44 16.63 -7.53 5.76
C THR A 44 17.51 -7.16 6.96
N LEU A 45 16.96 -6.39 7.92
CA LEU A 45 17.68 -6.03 9.15
C LEU A 45 17.89 -7.23 10.07
N ASP A 46 16.94 -8.15 10.15
CA ASP A 46 17.07 -9.37 10.96
C ASP A 46 18.19 -10.29 10.44
N GLN A 47 18.30 -10.44 9.10
CA GLN A 47 19.41 -11.16 8.48
C GLN A 47 20.77 -10.43 8.62
N LEU A 48 20.76 -9.09 8.74
CA LEU A 48 21.97 -8.31 9.05
C LEU A 48 22.38 -8.39 10.52
N LEU A 49 21.44 -8.59 11.45
CA LEU A 49 21.72 -8.76 12.88
C LEU A 49 22.37 -10.11 13.19
N VAL A 50 22.08 -11.15 12.41
CA VAL A 50 22.77 -12.45 12.50
C VAL A 50 24.11 -12.49 11.75
N SER A 51 24.39 -11.48 10.92
CA SER A 51 25.70 -11.28 10.29
C SER A 51 26.59 -10.39 11.16
N PRO A 52 27.89 -10.66 11.35
CA PRO A 52 28.75 -9.82 12.18
C PRO A 52 29.10 -8.51 11.44
N SER A 53 28.15 -7.60 11.29
CA SER A 53 28.36 -6.25 10.72
C SER A 53 27.90 -5.18 11.70
N PRO A 54 28.81 -4.35 12.26
CA PRO A 54 28.42 -3.24 13.10
C PRO A 54 27.65 -2.19 12.27
N PRO A 55 26.61 -1.55 12.85
CA PRO A 55 25.62 -0.72 12.13
C PRO A 55 26.20 0.47 11.35
N GLY A 56 27.45 0.88 11.62
CA GLY A 56 28.15 1.92 10.88
C GLY A 56 28.68 1.53 9.50
N LYS A 57 28.76 0.23 9.16
CA LYS A 57 29.37 -0.23 7.88
C LYS A 57 28.39 -0.34 6.71
N PHE A 58 27.08 -0.35 6.94
CA PHE A 58 26.11 -0.37 5.85
C PHE A 58 26.08 0.94 5.05
N SER A 59 26.32 2.10 5.71
CA SER A 59 26.39 3.39 5.01
C SER A 59 27.68 3.54 4.17
N SER A 60 28.78 2.88 4.57
CA SER A 60 30.04 2.91 3.83
C SER A 60 30.14 1.84 2.72
N ALA A 61 29.33 0.78 2.76
CA ALA A 61 29.30 -0.25 1.70
C ALA A 61 28.80 0.28 0.35
N ARG A 62 27.96 1.32 0.34
CA ARG A 62 27.57 2.04 -0.89
C ARG A 62 28.72 2.88 -1.50
N ARG A 63 29.82 3.09 -0.77
CA ARG A 63 30.99 3.86 -1.23
C ARG A 63 32.14 3.00 -1.76
N CYS A 64 32.11 1.68 -1.57
CA CYS A 64 33.15 0.77 -2.09
C CYS A 64 32.75 0.08 -3.41
N ARG A 65 31.55 0.37 -3.94
CA ARG A 65 31.08 -0.05 -5.26
C ARG A 65 30.75 1.15 -6.17
N ARG A 66 31.64 2.15 -6.17
CA ARG A 66 31.89 3.07 -7.28
C ARG A 66 33.39 3.13 -7.50
#